data_AF-A0A7S1RKL5-F1
#
_entry.id   AF-A0A7S1RKL5-F1
#
_cell.length_a   1.000
_cell.length_b   1.000
_cell.length_c   1.000
_cell.angle_alpha   90.00
_cell.angle_beta   90.00
_cell.angle_gamma   90.00
#
_symmetry.space_group_name_H-M   'P 1'
#
loop_
_entity.id
_entity.type
_entity.pdbx_description
1 polymer ?
#
loop_
_entity_poly.entity_id
_entity_poly.type
_entity_poly.pdbx_seq_one_letter_code
_entity_poly.pdbx_strand_id
1 'polypeptide(L)'
;MAEAVTTAHCAAEFVGTFILVLTVGCNVLASNPVWGGVSIACSLMVSVYSLAKVSGANFNPAVSLALGMAGKMEFKKVGIYCAVQVAGGLCASICYSVMYKESFNLGPTSGFGWWQAMLCELLYTFLLCFVVLNTAASKKLGGRNQFYGLAIGFVIVAGAYGPGAVSGGCFNPAVAIAIDTSSISLGFGWCVVYAFFELLGAVLAVGAFEIVRPEERGAFLEAPAEYRPECKLVAEAIGTYMLVLTAGLNVLTESKAAAFSIAACLMCMIYAIGDVSGGHFNPAVTISIYGTMRGKIEKRMAGLYVAVQLAAGVMGALTYAVIMGGVTFPIGP
;
A
#
# COMPACT_ATOMS: atom_id res chain seq x y z
N MET A 1 16.08 23.57 -9.88
CA MET A 1 17.03 23.06 -8.87
C MET A 1 16.29 22.09 -7.98
N ALA A 2 16.85 20.90 -7.72
CA ALA A 2 16.30 20.01 -6.70
C ALA A 2 16.33 20.74 -5.35
N GLU A 3 15.22 20.70 -4.62
CA GLU A 3 15.12 21.37 -3.34
C GLU A 3 16.03 20.67 -2.32
N ALA A 4 16.96 21.43 -1.73
CA ALA A 4 17.90 20.89 -0.75
C ALA A 4 17.13 20.33 0.46
N VAL A 5 17.60 19.21 1.01
CA VAL A 5 17.04 18.67 2.25
C VAL A 5 17.33 19.64 3.39
N THR A 6 16.29 20.07 4.09
CA THR A 6 16.38 20.98 5.23
C THR A 6 16.16 20.21 6.53
N THR A 7 16.52 20.82 7.65
CA THR A 7 16.21 20.27 8.98
C THR A 7 14.70 20.07 9.18
N ALA A 8 13.87 20.92 8.59
CA ALA A 8 12.41 20.79 8.64
C ALA A 8 11.92 19.53 7.91
N HIS A 9 12.50 19.21 6.75
CA HIS A 9 12.22 17.97 6.01
C HIS A 9 12.54 16.74 6.87
N CYS A 10 13.72 16.71 7.49
CA CYS A 10 14.13 15.61 8.36
C CYS A 10 13.24 15.52 9.61
N ALA A 11 12.93 16.63 10.27
CA ALA A 11 12.08 16.64 11.45
C ALA A 11 10.67 16.10 11.15
N ALA A 12 10.09 16.49 10.01
CA ALA A 12 8.79 15.98 9.59
C ALA A 12 8.82 14.46 9.34
N GLU A 13 9.81 13.94 8.59
CA GLU A 13 9.95 12.49 8.36
C GLU A 13 10.19 11.70 9.66
N PHE A 14 10.99 12.25 10.57
CA PHE A 14 11.23 11.66 11.89
C PHE A 14 9.94 11.57 12.69
N VAL A 15 9.22 12.69 12.83
CA VAL A 15 8.00 12.78 13.64
C VAL A 15 6.89 11.90 13.09
N GLY A 16 6.66 11.91 11.77
CA GLY A 16 5.63 11.06 11.18
C GLY A 16 5.94 9.57 11.29
N THR A 17 7.20 9.17 11.09
CA THR A 17 7.61 7.76 11.27
C THR A 17 7.55 7.36 12.74
N PHE A 18 7.94 8.24 13.65
CA PHE A 18 7.82 8.02 15.09
C PHE A 18 6.36 7.78 15.50
N ILE A 19 5.42 8.65 15.07
CA ILE A 19 3.99 8.51 15.37
C ILE A 19 3.44 7.21 14.80
N LEU A 20 3.79 6.87 13.56
CA LEU A 20 3.37 5.63 12.92
C LEU A 20 3.83 4.39 13.72
N VAL A 21 5.14 4.27 13.98
CA VAL A 21 5.71 3.09 14.66
C VAL A 21 5.25 3.02 16.12
N LEU A 22 5.08 4.15 16.80
CA LEU A 22 4.53 4.19 18.15
C LEU A 22 3.09 3.66 18.17
N THR A 23 2.28 4.09 17.20
CA THR A 23 0.89 3.63 17.06
C THR A 23 0.83 2.13 16.76
N VAL A 24 1.73 1.62 15.91
CA VAL A 24 1.85 0.18 15.65
C VAL A 24 2.13 -0.57 16.95
N GLY A 25 3.19 -0.21 17.67
CA GLY A 25 3.60 -0.95 18.87
C GLY A 25 2.57 -0.89 19.99
N CYS A 26 1.96 0.26 20.24
CA CYS A 26 0.89 0.40 21.22
C CYS A 26 -0.33 -0.46 20.87
N ASN A 27 -0.73 -0.53 19.60
CA ASN A 27 -1.90 -1.34 19.21
C ASN A 27 -1.62 -2.86 19.28
N VAL A 28 -0.40 -3.28 18.92
CA VAL A 28 0.00 -4.69 19.03
C VAL A 28 0.02 -5.12 20.51
N LEU A 29 0.70 -4.35 21.37
CA LEU A 29 0.80 -4.68 22.80
C LEU A 29 -0.52 -4.52 23.56
N ALA A 30 -1.38 -3.58 23.16
CA ALA A 30 -2.74 -3.48 23.71
C ALA A 30 -3.67 -4.62 23.25
N SER A 31 -3.25 -5.46 22.28
CA SER A 31 -4.03 -6.58 21.75
C SER A 31 -5.45 -6.16 21.33
N ASN A 32 -5.58 -5.07 20.55
CA ASN A 32 -6.88 -4.61 20.03
C ASN A 32 -7.12 -5.11 18.59
N PRO A 33 -7.77 -6.27 18.40
CA PRO A 33 -7.88 -6.91 17.09
C PRO A 33 -8.86 -6.21 16.14
N VAL A 34 -9.77 -5.37 16.66
CA VAL A 34 -10.80 -4.74 15.83
C VAL A 34 -10.35 -3.37 15.34
N TRP A 35 -9.75 -2.54 16.21
CA TRP A 35 -9.43 -1.15 15.87
C TRP A 35 -7.95 -0.87 15.63
N GLY A 36 -7.07 -1.85 15.88
CA GLY A 36 -5.62 -1.67 15.70
C GLY A 36 -5.23 -1.18 14.30
N GLY A 37 -5.70 -1.88 13.26
CA GLY A 37 -5.46 -1.48 11.87
C GLY A 37 -6.00 -0.09 11.53
N VAL A 38 -7.22 0.24 12.00
CA VAL A 38 -7.80 1.58 11.79
C VAL A 38 -7.01 2.67 12.52
N SER A 39 -6.58 2.42 13.76
CA SER A 39 -5.78 3.36 14.54
C SER A 39 -4.46 3.71 13.84
N ILE A 40 -3.75 2.68 13.35
CA ILE A 40 -2.51 2.85 12.58
C ILE A 40 -2.79 3.63 11.29
N ALA A 41 -3.81 3.25 10.53
CA ALA A 41 -4.22 3.94 9.30
C ALA A 41 -4.55 5.42 9.52
N CYS A 42 -5.32 5.73 10.57
CA CYS A 42 -5.67 7.09 10.94
C CYS A 42 -4.45 7.91 11.38
N SER A 43 -3.54 7.33 12.16
CA SER A 43 -2.30 8.00 12.57
C SER A 43 -1.43 8.37 11.36
N LEU A 44 -1.32 7.46 10.38
CA LEU A 44 -0.63 7.71 9.13
C LEU A 44 -1.33 8.81 8.32
N MET A 45 -2.64 8.69 8.12
CA MET A 45 -3.44 9.67 7.38
C MET A 45 -3.32 11.09 7.95
N VAL A 46 -3.46 11.23 9.27
CA VAL A 46 -3.34 12.53 9.95
C VAL A 46 -1.93 13.08 9.78
N SER A 47 -0.90 12.26 10.01
CA SER A 47 0.51 12.67 9.84
C SER A 47 0.80 13.11 8.40
N VAL A 48 0.25 12.39 7.41
CA VAL A 48 0.36 12.75 5.99
C VAL A 48 -0.29 14.12 5.73
N TYR A 49 -1.52 14.35 6.17
CA TYR A 49 -2.16 15.65 5.98
C TYR A 49 -1.44 16.80 6.70
N SER A 50 -0.87 16.53 7.87
CA SER A 50 -0.17 17.55 8.65
C SER A 50 1.22 17.90 8.09
N LEU A 51 1.95 16.92 7.55
CA LEU A 51 3.38 17.07 7.26
C LEU A 51 3.73 16.96 5.77
N ALA A 52 2.81 16.55 4.89
CA ALA A 52 3.10 16.38 3.47
C ALA A 52 3.57 17.68 2.80
N LYS A 53 3.03 18.83 3.21
CA LYS A 53 3.48 20.15 2.70
C LYS A 53 4.89 20.53 3.14
N VAL A 54 5.43 19.85 4.16
CA VAL A 54 6.81 20.04 4.62
C VAL A 54 7.71 19.03 3.91
N SER A 55 7.55 17.73 4.15
CA SER A 55 8.51 16.72 3.67
C SER A 55 8.07 15.91 2.45
N GLY A 56 6.78 15.93 2.10
CA GLY A 56 6.13 14.91 1.28
C GLY A 56 5.51 13.77 2.08
N ALA A 57 5.81 13.68 3.39
CA ALA A 57 5.28 12.71 4.34
C ALA A 57 5.43 11.25 3.88
N ASN A 58 6.66 10.83 3.57
CA ASN A 58 6.91 9.48 3.06
C ASN A 58 6.79 8.44 4.18
N PHE A 59 7.44 8.72 5.32
CA PHE A 59 7.46 7.91 6.56
C PHE A 59 7.83 6.43 6.37
N ASN A 60 8.40 6.10 5.22
CA ASN A 60 8.62 4.74 4.76
C ASN A 60 9.76 4.72 3.73
N PRO A 61 10.83 3.94 3.96
CA PRO A 61 11.93 3.80 3.01
C PRO A 61 11.50 3.25 1.65
N ALA A 62 10.50 2.36 1.58
CA ALA A 62 9.97 1.82 0.32
C ALA A 62 9.22 2.90 -0.48
N VAL A 63 8.43 3.73 0.19
CA VAL A 63 7.77 4.89 -0.46
C VAL A 63 8.80 5.90 -0.96
N SER A 64 9.84 6.15 -0.15
CA SER A 64 10.94 7.05 -0.52
C SER A 64 11.68 6.53 -1.76
N LEU A 65 11.97 5.23 -1.81
CA LEU A 65 12.56 4.59 -2.98
C LEU A 65 11.65 4.70 -4.21
N ALA A 66 10.36 4.41 -4.09
CA ALA A 66 9.40 4.49 -5.19
C ALA A 66 9.36 5.90 -5.80
N LEU A 67 9.30 6.94 -4.96
CA LEU A 67 9.37 8.33 -5.41
C LEU A 67 10.70 8.67 -6.08
N GLY A 68 11.82 8.14 -5.57
CA GLY A 68 13.13 8.31 -6.18
C GLY A 68 13.22 7.71 -7.57
N MET A 69 12.78 6.45 -7.70
CA MET A 69 12.79 5.71 -8.97
C MET A 69 11.83 6.31 -10.00
N ALA A 70 10.68 6.85 -9.58
CA ALA A 70 9.75 7.54 -10.48
C ALA A 70 10.17 8.99 -10.80
N GLY A 71 11.39 9.40 -10.43
CA GLY A 71 11.93 10.74 -10.71
C GLY A 71 11.25 11.88 -9.94
N LYS A 72 10.55 11.57 -8.85
CA LYS A 72 9.80 12.52 -8.01
C LYS A 72 10.62 13.03 -6.83
N MET A 73 11.74 12.37 -6.51
CA MET A 73 12.63 12.72 -5.42
C MET A 73 14.08 12.44 -5.79
N GLU A 74 15.00 13.32 -5.40
CA GLU A 74 16.43 13.08 -5.61
C GLU A 74 16.92 11.91 -4.74
N PHE A 75 17.72 11.00 -5.29
CA PHE A 75 18.23 9.83 -4.55
C PHE A 75 19.04 10.19 -3.30
N LYS A 76 19.72 11.34 -3.27
CA LYS A 76 20.36 11.84 -2.05
C LYS A 76 19.33 12.10 -0.94
N LYS A 77 18.19 12.70 -1.29
CA LYS A 77 17.07 12.92 -0.37
C LYS A 77 16.41 11.60 0.05
N VAL A 78 16.30 10.62 -0.86
CA VAL A 78 15.87 9.24 -0.53
C VAL A 78 16.73 8.66 0.59
N GLY A 79 18.05 8.65 0.44
CA GLY A 79 18.96 8.09 1.45
C GLY A 79 18.86 8.78 2.81
N ILE A 80 18.75 10.12 2.81
CA ILE A 80 18.57 10.90 4.05
C ILE A 80 17.23 10.56 4.72
N TYR A 81 16.15 10.51 3.95
CA TYR A 81 14.82 10.17 4.46
C TYR A 81 14.81 8.77 5.07
N CYS A 82 15.38 7.77 4.39
CA CYS A 82 15.46 6.40 4.92
C CYS A 82 16.17 6.36 6.28
N ALA A 83 17.30 7.04 6.43
CA ALA A 83 18.04 7.09 7.69
C ALA A 83 17.22 7.75 8.82
N VAL A 84 16.55 8.86 8.50
CA VAL A 84 15.73 9.62 9.46
C VAL A 84 14.47 8.85 9.86
N GLN A 85 13.82 8.17 8.93
CA GLN A 85 12.66 7.31 9.17
C GLN A 85 13.04 6.15 10.10
N VAL A 86 14.15 5.47 9.82
CA VAL A 86 14.66 4.40 10.70
C VAL A 86 14.96 4.93 12.10
N ALA A 87 15.60 6.10 12.22
CA ALA A 87 15.84 6.72 13.53
C ALA A 87 14.54 7.02 14.28
N GLY A 88 13.52 7.58 13.60
CA GLY A 88 12.21 7.84 14.17
C GLY A 88 11.51 6.56 14.64
N GLY A 89 11.57 5.50 13.83
CA GLY A 89 11.03 4.19 14.18
C GLY A 89 11.72 3.57 15.39
N LEU A 90 13.06 3.61 15.46
CA LEU A 90 13.81 3.11 16.61
C LEU A 90 13.44 3.85 17.90
N CYS A 91 13.38 5.19 17.87
CA CYS A 91 12.93 5.98 19.02
C CYS A 91 11.50 5.62 19.47
N ALA A 92 10.58 5.43 18.53
CA ALA A 92 9.22 5.02 18.83
C ALA A 92 9.14 3.61 19.42
N SER A 93 9.99 2.70 18.93
CA SER A 93 10.03 1.32 19.42
C SER A 93 10.52 1.20 20.85
N ILE A 94 11.54 1.97 21.21
CA ILE A 94 11.98 2.12 22.59
C ILE A 94 10.86 2.74 23.44
N CYS A 95 10.15 3.74 22.92
CA CYS A 95 9.08 4.43 23.63
C CYS A 95 7.94 3.47 24.00
N TYR A 96 7.35 2.73 23.05
CA TYR A 96 6.30 1.77 23.41
C TYR A 96 6.84 0.66 24.31
N SER A 97 8.09 0.21 24.11
CA SER A 97 8.67 -0.87 24.91
C SER A 97 8.82 -0.47 26.37
N VAL A 98 9.20 0.78 26.63
CA VAL A 98 9.27 1.34 27.99
C VAL A 98 7.87 1.54 28.58
N MET A 99 6.91 2.05 27.79
CA MET A 99 5.54 2.29 28.24
C MET A 99 4.83 1.00 28.70
N TYR A 100 5.00 -0.09 27.95
CA TYR A 100 4.37 -1.38 28.22
C TYR A 100 5.25 -2.34 29.02
N LYS A 101 6.55 -2.04 29.17
CA LYS A 101 7.58 -2.94 29.73
C LYS A 101 7.65 -4.29 29.01
N GLU A 102 7.32 -4.30 27.72
CA GLU A 102 7.24 -5.48 26.87
C GLU A 102 7.59 -5.09 25.42
N SER A 103 8.09 -6.05 24.65
CA SER A 103 8.32 -5.92 23.21
C SER A 103 7.77 -7.16 22.51
N PHE A 104 7.59 -7.10 21.19
CA PHE A 104 7.09 -8.22 20.39
C PHE A 104 8.02 -8.44 19.19
N ASN A 105 8.23 -9.71 18.85
CA ASN A 105 9.16 -10.08 17.78
C ASN A 105 8.54 -9.82 16.39
N LEU A 106 9.40 -9.50 15.42
CA LEU A 106 9.03 -9.48 14.01
C LEU A 106 9.08 -10.91 13.45
N GLY A 107 8.15 -11.24 12.55
CA GLY A 107 8.22 -12.46 11.77
C GLY A 107 6.86 -12.91 11.24
N PRO A 108 6.85 -14.00 10.44
CA PRO A 108 5.62 -14.64 10.00
C PRO A 108 4.75 -15.00 11.21
N THR A 109 3.45 -14.78 11.09
CA THR A 109 2.51 -15.14 12.16
C THR A 109 2.39 -16.65 12.27
N SER A 110 1.97 -17.12 13.45
CA SER A 110 1.79 -18.55 13.74
C SER A 110 0.90 -19.22 12.67
N GLY A 111 1.40 -20.31 12.08
CA GLY A 111 0.71 -21.06 11.04
C GLY A 111 1.14 -20.73 9.61
N PHE A 112 1.96 -19.69 9.40
CA PHE A 112 2.44 -19.30 8.09
C PHE A 112 3.97 -19.41 7.97
N GLY A 113 4.42 -19.78 6.78
CA GLY A 113 5.85 -19.81 6.45
C GLY A 113 6.36 -18.43 6.01
N TRP A 114 7.68 -18.33 5.91
CA TRP A 114 8.35 -17.07 5.55
C TRP A 114 7.93 -16.56 4.17
N TRP A 115 7.77 -17.43 3.18
CA TRP A 115 7.47 -17.00 1.82
C TRP A 115 6.04 -16.48 1.68
N GLN A 116 5.08 -17.03 2.44
CA GLN A 116 3.71 -16.52 2.51
C GLN A 116 3.70 -15.08 3.04
N ALA A 117 4.39 -14.86 4.17
CA ALA A 117 4.53 -13.53 4.75
C ALA A 117 5.20 -12.55 3.77
N MET A 118 6.27 -12.98 3.09
CA MET A 118 7.00 -12.12 2.16
C MET A 118 6.23 -11.78 0.89
N LEU A 119 5.39 -12.70 0.41
CA LEU A 119 4.49 -12.42 -0.71
C LEU A 119 3.43 -11.39 -0.31
N CYS A 120 2.91 -11.47 0.93
CA CYS A 120 2.01 -10.47 1.48
C CYS A 120 2.67 -9.09 1.60
N GLU A 121 3.87 -9.01 2.18
CA GLU A 121 4.63 -7.76 2.31
C GLU A 121 4.93 -7.13 0.94
N LEU A 122 5.38 -7.93 -0.04
CA LEU A 122 5.61 -7.45 -1.39
C LEU A 122 4.36 -6.86 -2.04
N LEU A 123 3.23 -7.57 -1.99
CA LEU A 123 2.00 -7.16 -2.70
C LEU A 123 1.32 -5.94 -2.05
N TYR A 124 1.41 -5.79 -0.73
CA TYR A 124 0.78 -4.67 -0.03
C TYR A 124 1.70 -3.45 0.11
N THR A 125 3.03 -3.62 0.09
CA THR A 125 3.94 -2.50 -0.17
C THR A 125 3.85 -2.03 -1.62
N PHE A 126 3.65 -2.95 -2.57
CA PHE A 126 3.28 -2.59 -3.95
C PHE A 126 2.03 -1.72 -3.96
N LEU A 127 0.94 -2.15 -3.31
CA LEU A 127 -0.30 -1.37 -3.23
C LEU A 127 -0.07 0.01 -2.61
N LEU A 128 0.68 0.08 -1.51
CA LEU A 128 1.01 1.34 -0.83
C LEU A 128 1.76 2.30 -1.74
N CYS A 129 2.87 1.85 -2.34
CA CYS A 129 3.69 2.68 -3.22
C CYS A 129 2.93 3.06 -4.49
N PHE A 130 2.12 2.15 -5.05
CA PHE A 130 1.32 2.41 -6.24
C PHE A 130 0.26 3.48 -5.97
N VAL A 131 -0.42 3.43 -4.82
CA VAL A 131 -1.38 4.45 -4.39
C VAL A 131 -0.69 5.78 -4.14
N VAL A 132 0.46 5.81 -3.46
CA VAL A 132 1.24 7.04 -3.26
C VAL A 132 1.59 7.69 -4.60
N LEU A 133 2.19 6.94 -5.52
CA LEU A 133 2.62 7.46 -6.82
C LEU A 133 1.44 8.04 -7.61
N ASN A 134 0.32 7.32 -7.65
CA ASN A 134 -0.84 7.75 -8.40
C ASN A 134 -1.60 8.92 -7.77
N THR A 135 -1.73 8.95 -6.44
CA THR A 135 -2.58 9.94 -5.75
C THR A 135 -1.83 11.20 -5.33
N ALA A 136 -0.56 11.08 -4.97
CA ALA A 136 0.24 12.20 -4.45
C ALA A 136 1.27 12.74 -5.45
N ALA A 137 1.81 11.88 -6.33
CA ALA A 137 2.96 12.24 -7.17
C ALA A 137 2.65 12.37 -8.67
N SER A 138 1.44 12.03 -9.11
CA SER A 138 1.08 12.05 -10.53
C SER A 138 0.95 13.47 -11.09
N LYS A 139 1.46 13.68 -12.30
CA LYS A 139 1.33 14.92 -13.07
C LYS A 139 -0.12 15.26 -13.35
N LYS A 140 -0.96 14.25 -13.63
CA LYS A 140 -2.40 14.40 -13.91
C LYS A 140 -3.12 15.13 -12.78
N LEU A 141 -2.80 14.81 -11.54
CA LEU A 141 -3.39 15.45 -10.36
C LEU A 141 -2.71 16.78 -10.01
N GLY A 142 -1.45 16.97 -10.41
CA GLY A 142 -0.74 18.24 -10.35
C GLY A 142 -0.69 18.85 -8.94
N GLY A 143 -0.59 18.02 -7.90
CA GLY A 143 -0.55 18.45 -6.49
C GLY A 143 -1.85 19.05 -5.94
N ARG A 144 -2.95 19.03 -6.72
CA ARG A 144 -4.25 19.59 -6.29
C ARG A 144 -5.14 18.58 -5.58
N ASN A 145 -4.79 17.30 -5.64
CA ASN A 145 -5.52 16.26 -4.96
C ASN A 145 -5.51 16.50 -3.43
N GLN A 146 -6.67 16.36 -2.77
CA GLN A 146 -6.80 16.43 -1.31
C GLN A 146 -7.17 15.07 -0.69
N PHE A 147 -7.42 14.01 -1.46
CA PHE A 147 -7.76 12.68 -0.94
C PHE A 147 -6.54 11.76 -0.76
N TYR A 148 -5.32 12.20 -1.11
CA TYR A 148 -4.12 11.35 -1.05
C TYR A 148 -3.86 10.78 0.35
N GLY A 149 -3.99 11.58 1.41
CA GLY A 149 -3.79 11.10 2.78
C GLY A 149 -4.79 10.01 3.17
N LEU A 150 -6.05 10.16 2.76
CA LEU A 150 -7.10 9.16 2.97
C LEU A 150 -6.79 7.88 2.20
N ALA A 151 -6.44 7.99 0.91
CA ALA A 151 -6.07 6.85 0.08
C ALA A 151 -4.87 6.08 0.65
N ILE A 152 -3.80 6.79 1.01
CA ILE A 152 -2.57 6.20 1.58
C ILE A 152 -2.86 5.53 2.92
N GLY A 153 -3.60 6.18 3.82
CA GLY A 153 -3.97 5.62 5.11
C GLY A 153 -4.83 4.35 4.97
N PHE A 154 -5.79 4.33 4.05
CA PHE A 154 -6.69 3.18 3.88
C PHE A 154 -6.04 1.98 3.20
N VAL A 155 -4.86 2.13 2.58
CA VAL A 155 -4.04 0.96 2.22
C VAL A 155 -3.66 0.16 3.47
N ILE A 156 -3.37 0.83 4.58
CA ILE A 156 -3.06 0.16 5.86
C ILE A 156 -4.29 -0.57 6.40
N VAL A 157 -5.51 -0.06 6.22
CA VAL A 157 -6.74 -0.80 6.55
C VAL A 157 -6.83 -2.08 5.70
N ALA A 158 -6.62 -1.98 4.38
CA ALA A 158 -6.63 -3.15 3.50
C ALA A 158 -5.58 -4.20 3.94
N GLY A 159 -4.35 -3.75 4.21
CA GLY A 159 -3.23 -4.60 4.62
C GLY A 159 -3.34 -5.18 6.03
N ALA A 160 -3.74 -4.39 7.02
CA ALA A 160 -3.81 -4.86 8.41
C ALA A 160 -4.83 -5.99 8.60
N TYR A 161 -5.98 -5.90 7.92
CA TYR A 161 -7.07 -6.88 8.08
C TYR A 161 -7.02 -8.02 7.05
N GLY A 162 -6.43 -7.82 5.87
CA GLY A 162 -6.27 -8.88 4.88
C GLY A 162 -5.05 -9.76 5.19
N PRO A 163 -3.85 -9.37 4.74
CA PRO A 163 -2.61 -10.13 4.93
C PRO A 163 -1.94 -9.95 6.30
N GLY A 164 -2.40 -9.03 7.16
CA GLY A 164 -1.77 -8.78 8.46
C GLY A 164 -1.74 -10.01 9.36
N ALA A 165 -2.77 -10.86 9.29
CA ALA A 165 -2.82 -12.14 9.99
C ALA A 165 -1.83 -13.19 9.45
N VAL A 166 -1.16 -12.94 8.31
CA VAL A 166 -0.15 -13.82 7.68
C VAL A 166 1.27 -13.29 7.92
N SER A 167 1.46 -11.99 7.75
CA SER A 167 2.78 -11.34 7.70
C SER A 167 3.11 -10.46 8.91
N GLY A 168 2.11 -10.06 9.70
CA GLY A 168 2.23 -8.97 10.67
C GLY A 168 1.96 -7.58 10.06
N GLY A 169 2.01 -7.44 8.73
CA GLY A 169 1.60 -6.25 7.99
C GLY A 169 2.45 -5.02 8.24
N CYS A 170 3.77 -5.12 8.02
CA CYS A 170 4.71 -4.02 8.21
C CYS A 170 4.63 -3.00 7.08
N PHE A 171 4.72 -3.47 5.84
CA PHE A 171 4.73 -2.73 4.58
C PHE A 171 5.72 -1.56 4.53
N ASN A 172 6.73 -1.56 5.40
CA ASN A 172 7.60 -0.42 5.69
C ASN A 172 8.92 -0.88 6.33
N PRO A 173 10.06 -0.69 5.66
CA PRO A 173 11.35 -1.12 6.20
C PRO A 173 11.72 -0.44 7.53
N ALA A 174 11.28 0.81 7.76
CA ALA A 174 11.54 1.49 9.03
C ALA A 174 10.71 0.89 10.18
N VAL A 175 9.50 0.40 9.91
CA VAL A 175 8.67 -0.33 10.89
C VAL A 175 9.32 -1.68 11.19
N ALA A 176 9.69 -2.44 10.16
CA ALA A 176 10.33 -3.74 10.30
C ALA A 176 11.65 -3.66 11.09
N ILE A 177 12.55 -2.73 10.73
CA ILE A 177 13.83 -2.52 11.42
C ILE A 177 13.60 -2.11 12.89
N ALA A 178 12.63 -1.23 13.14
CA ALA A 178 12.35 -0.77 14.49
C ALA A 178 11.88 -1.90 15.41
N ILE A 179 10.89 -2.69 14.98
CA ILE A 179 10.35 -3.81 15.76
C ILE A 179 11.43 -4.85 16.05
N ASP A 180 12.13 -5.30 15.02
CA ASP A 180 13.16 -6.35 15.12
C ASP A 180 14.33 -5.90 16.02
N THR A 181 14.70 -4.62 15.97
CA THR A 181 15.76 -4.07 16.85
C THR A 181 15.31 -3.96 18.30
N SER A 182 14.08 -3.48 18.57
CA SER A 182 13.57 -3.36 19.95
C SER A 182 13.30 -4.71 20.61
N SER A 183 13.08 -5.75 19.82
CA SER A 183 12.78 -7.11 20.27
C SER A 183 13.96 -8.07 20.13
N ILE A 184 15.20 -7.54 20.07
CA ILE A 184 16.43 -8.33 19.86
C ILE A 184 16.62 -9.51 20.83
N SER A 185 16.03 -9.43 22.02
CA SER A 185 16.04 -10.51 23.01
C SER A 185 15.09 -11.68 22.68
N LEU A 186 14.11 -11.46 21.80
CA LEU A 186 13.13 -12.43 21.32
C LEU A 186 13.52 -13.04 19.96
N GLY A 187 14.28 -12.29 19.16
CA GLY A 187 14.77 -12.69 17.85
C GLY A 187 15.33 -11.49 17.08
N PHE A 188 16.09 -11.75 16.02
CA PHE A 188 16.63 -10.69 15.15
C PHE A 188 16.92 -11.23 13.74
N GLY A 189 16.78 -10.38 12.73
CA GLY A 189 17.19 -10.62 11.36
C GLY A 189 16.04 -10.63 10.36
N TRP A 190 14.79 -10.72 10.83
CA TRP A 190 13.62 -10.67 9.96
C TRP A 190 13.50 -9.33 9.24
N CYS A 191 13.95 -8.23 9.84
CA CYS A 191 13.89 -6.91 9.22
C CYS A 191 14.59 -6.86 7.85
N VAL A 192 15.66 -7.64 7.66
CA VAL A 192 16.39 -7.70 6.38
C VAL A 192 15.52 -8.35 5.30
N VAL A 193 14.84 -9.45 5.64
CA VAL A 193 13.99 -10.19 4.70
C VAL A 193 12.75 -9.36 4.36
N TYR A 194 12.08 -8.81 5.38
CA TYR A 194 10.92 -7.92 5.20
C TYR A 194 11.29 -6.72 4.32
N ALA A 195 12.35 -5.99 4.66
CA ALA A 195 12.79 -4.82 3.91
C ALA A 195 13.09 -5.17 2.44
N PHE A 196 13.73 -6.31 2.16
CA PHE A 196 14.00 -6.71 0.78
C PHE A 196 12.71 -6.85 -0.05
N PHE A 197 11.70 -7.55 0.47
CA PHE A 197 10.44 -7.77 -0.25
C PHE A 197 9.57 -6.51 -0.33
N GLU A 198 9.59 -5.67 0.70
CA GLU A 198 8.93 -4.36 0.70
C GLU A 198 9.54 -3.43 -0.37
N LEU A 199 10.88 -3.36 -0.46
CA LEU A 199 11.58 -2.60 -1.50
C LEU A 199 11.31 -3.17 -2.91
N LEU A 200 11.23 -4.50 -3.06
CA LEU A 200 10.83 -5.12 -4.32
C LEU A 200 9.39 -4.75 -4.71
N GLY A 201 8.47 -4.72 -3.75
CA GLY A 201 7.11 -4.22 -3.95
C GLY A 201 7.08 -2.77 -4.45
N ALA A 202 7.91 -1.90 -3.87
CA ALA A 202 8.07 -0.52 -4.33
C ALA A 202 8.58 -0.42 -5.78
N VAL A 203 9.56 -1.24 -6.16
CA VAL A 203 10.08 -1.30 -7.54
C VAL A 203 8.97 -1.69 -8.53
N LEU A 204 8.20 -2.73 -8.20
CA LEU A 204 7.08 -3.18 -9.04
C LEU A 204 6.00 -2.10 -9.16
N ALA A 205 5.75 -1.32 -8.10
CA ALA A 205 4.78 -0.24 -8.10
C ALA A 205 5.16 0.88 -9.07
N VAL A 206 6.45 1.21 -9.17
CA VAL A 206 6.96 2.20 -10.15
C VAL A 206 6.73 1.70 -11.58
N GLY A 207 7.05 0.45 -11.86
CA GLY A 207 6.82 -0.15 -13.18
C GLY A 207 5.33 -0.12 -13.57
N ALA A 208 4.44 -0.49 -12.65
CA ALA A 208 3.00 -0.44 -12.89
C ALA A 208 2.50 1.00 -13.08
N PHE A 209 2.97 1.94 -12.26
CA PHE A 209 2.62 3.36 -12.34
C PHE A 209 2.94 3.94 -13.74
N GLU A 210 4.13 3.65 -14.26
CA GLU A 210 4.55 4.09 -15.58
C GLU A 210 3.79 3.43 -16.75
N ILE A 211 3.30 2.20 -16.56
CA ILE A 211 2.47 1.52 -17.57
C ILE A 211 1.09 2.16 -17.65
N VAL A 212 0.46 2.43 -16.49
CA VAL A 212 -0.88 3.05 -16.46
C VAL A 212 -0.84 4.55 -16.73
N ARG A 213 0.31 5.20 -16.52
CA ARG A 213 0.58 6.62 -16.81
C ARG A 213 1.88 6.81 -17.60
N PRO A 214 1.87 6.56 -18.93
CA PRO A 214 3.06 6.68 -19.78
C PRO A 214 3.73 8.06 -19.76
N GLU A 215 2.97 9.12 -19.47
CA GLU A 215 3.48 10.48 -19.30
C GLU A 215 4.47 10.64 -18.15
N GLU A 216 4.51 9.69 -17.22
CA GLU A 216 5.41 9.72 -16.06
C GLU A 216 6.82 9.23 -16.40
N ARG A 217 7.01 8.49 -17.50
CA ARG A 217 8.32 8.02 -17.96
C ARG A 217 9.24 9.11 -18.50
N GLY A 218 8.72 10.29 -18.83
CA GLY A 218 9.47 11.37 -19.48
C GLY A 218 9.21 12.73 -18.87
N ALA A 219 10.26 13.54 -18.68
CA ALA A 219 10.15 14.86 -18.05
C ALA A 219 9.22 15.83 -18.80
N PHE A 220 9.07 15.68 -20.12
CA PHE A 220 8.35 16.62 -21.00
C PHE A 220 7.01 16.10 -21.53
N LEU A 221 6.52 14.96 -21.03
CA LEU A 221 5.22 14.43 -21.43
C LEU A 221 4.12 15.04 -20.55
N GLU A 222 3.10 15.60 -21.20
CA GLU A 222 1.86 16.06 -20.57
C GLU A 222 0.87 14.89 -20.40
N ALA A 223 0.02 14.99 -19.38
CA ALA A 223 -0.98 13.96 -19.12
C ALA A 223 -2.09 14.00 -20.19
N PRO A 224 -2.44 12.86 -20.81
CA PRO A 224 -3.41 12.85 -21.91
C PRO A 224 -4.82 13.16 -21.43
N ALA A 225 -5.67 13.65 -22.33
CA ALA A 225 -7.10 13.80 -22.06
C ALA A 225 -7.78 12.44 -21.83
N GLU A 226 -7.40 11.45 -22.64
CA GLU A 226 -7.85 10.07 -22.55
C GLU A 226 -6.67 9.10 -22.68
N TYR A 227 -6.64 8.09 -21.80
CA TYR A 227 -5.60 7.06 -21.84
C TYR A 227 -5.87 6.00 -22.92
N ARG A 228 -4.79 5.41 -23.43
CA ARG A 228 -4.86 4.33 -24.41
C ARG A 228 -5.50 3.06 -23.81
N PRO A 229 -6.12 2.19 -24.63
CA PRO A 229 -6.76 0.97 -24.14
C PRO A 229 -5.88 0.10 -23.25
N GLU A 230 -4.58 0.00 -23.55
CA GLU A 230 -3.65 -0.86 -22.81
C GLU A 230 -3.49 -0.38 -21.35
N CYS A 231 -3.35 0.93 -21.14
CA CYS A 231 -3.25 1.53 -19.80
C CYS A 231 -4.53 1.27 -19.00
N LYS A 232 -5.69 1.41 -19.65
CA LYS A 232 -7.00 1.16 -19.06
C LYS A 232 -7.18 -0.31 -18.65
N LEU A 233 -6.78 -1.25 -19.52
CA LEU A 233 -6.89 -2.69 -19.23
C LEU A 233 -5.95 -3.12 -18.09
N VAL A 234 -4.73 -2.59 -18.04
CA VAL A 234 -3.80 -2.86 -16.93
C VAL A 234 -4.34 -2.28 -15.62
N ALA A 235 -4.89 -1.06 -15.65
CA ALA A 235 -5.54 -0.45 -14.50
C ALA A 235 -6.70 -1.31 -13.96
N GLU A 236 -7.59 -1.77 -14.85
CA GLU A 236 -8.68 -2.68 -14.49
C GLU A 236 -8.18 -4.01 -13.91
N ALA A 237 -7.12 -4.59 -14.51
CA ALA A 237 -6.52 -5.82 -14.03
C ALA A 237 -5.95 -5.68 -12.61
N ILE A 238 -5.16 -4.64 -12.33
CA ILE A 238 -4.56 -4.41 -11.02
C ILE A 238 -5.66 -4.19 -9.97
N GLY A 239 -6.67 -3.38 -10.28
CA GLY A 239 -7.77 -3.11 -9.35
C GLY A 239 -8.58 -4.35 -8.99
N THR A 240 -8.95 -5.17 -9.99
CA THR A 240 -9.67 -6.42 -9.71
C THR A 240 -8.80 -7.45 -9.00
N TYR A 241 -7.52 -7.59 -9.37
CA TYR A 241 -6.58 -8.48 -8.70
C TYR A 241 -6.46 -8.16 -7.21
N MET A 242 -6.20 -6.89 -6.87
CA MET A 242 -6.03 -6.47 -5.47
C MET A 242 -7.33 -6.60 -4.68
N LEU A 243 -8.48 -6.33 -5.29
CA LEU A 243 -9.79 -6.49 -4.67
C LEU A 243 -10.05 -7.96 -4.31
N VAL A 244 -9.85 -8.89 -5.25
CA VAL A 244 -10.11 -10.31 -5.02
C VAL A 244 -9.09 -10.93 -4.06
N LEU A 245 -7.82 -10.56 -4.18
CA LEU A 245 -6.77 -10.95 -3.23
C LEU A 245 -7.15 -10.52 -1.80
N THR A 246 -7.50 -9.25 -1.61
CA THR A 246 -7.87 -8.71 -0.30
C THR A 246 -9.13 -9.39 0.25
N ALA A 247 -10.14 -9.62 -0.59
CA ALA A 247 -11.35 -10.30 -0.18
C ALA A 247 -11.08 -11.74 0.30
N GLY A 248 -10.33 -12.52 -0.50
CA GLY A 248 -10.05 -13.90 -0.15
C GLY A 248 -9.18 -14.05 1.10
N LEU A 249 -8.17 -13.19 1.26
CA LEU A 249 -7.37 -13.16 2.48
C LEU A 249 -8.24 -12.84 3.71
N ASN A 250 -9.09 -11.81 3.65
CA ASN A 250 -9.97 -11.47 4.78
C ASN A 250 -10.93 -12.61 5.16
N VAL A 251 -11.45 -13.36 4.20
CA VAL A 251 -12.32 -14.51 4.48
C VAL A 251 -11.53 -15.63 5.14
N LEU A 252 -10.38 -16.00 4.57
CA LEU A 252 -9.59 -17.13 5.04
C LEU A 252 -8.82 -16.86 6.33
N THR A 253 -8.58 -15.59 6.68
CA THR A 253 -7.99 -15.20 7.97
C THR A 253 -9.06 -14.89 9.02
N GLU A 254 -10.34 -15.10 8.71
CA GLU A 254 -11.49 -14.81 9.59
C GLU A 254 -11.48 -13.38 10.16
N SER A 255 -11.11 -12.43 9.30
CA SER A 255 -10.93 -11.02 9.65
C SER A 255 -12.18 -10.41 10.31
N LYS A 256 -11.99 -9.77 11.46
CA LYS A 256 -13.06 -9.08 12.21
C LYS A 256 -13.60 -7.83 11.51
N ALA A 257 -12.90 -7.32 10.49
CA ALA A 257 -13.28 -6.13 9.75
C ALA A 257 -13.25 -6.35 8.23
N ALA A 258 -13.59 -7.56 7.77
CA ALA A 258 -13.50 -7.97 6.37
C ALA A 258 -14.16 -6.97 5.39
N ALA A 259 -15.41 -6.60 5.64
CA ALA A 259 -16.13 -5.65 4.78
C ALA A 259 -15.43 -4.29 4.69
N PHE A 260 -14.88 -3.80 5.80
CA PHE A 260 -14.17 -2.53 5.84
C PHE A 260 -12.83 -2.59 5.11
N SER A 261 -12.08 -3.69 5.27
CA SER A 261 -10.82 -3.95 4.55
C SER A 261 -11.02 -4.02 3.03
N ILE A 262 -12.03 -4.74 2.58
CA ILE A 262 -12.37 -4.90 1.16
C ILE A 262 -12.79 -3.56 0.56
N ALA A 263 -13.64 -2.81 1.27
CA ALA A 263 -14.05 -1.47 0.85
C ALA A 263 -12.87 -0.49 0.80
N ALA A 264 -11.95 -0.56 1.77
CA ALA A 264 -10.74 0.25 1.80
C ALA A 264 -9.84 -0.03 0.59
N CYS A 265 -9.62 -1.31 0.25
CA CYS A 265 -8.87 -1.68 -0.95
C CYS A 265 -9.52 -1.12 -2.23
N LEU A 266 -10.85 -1.32 -2.40
CA LEU A 266 -11.57 -0.81 -3.55
C LEU A 266 -11.45 0.72 -3.67
N MET A 267 -11.65 1.44 -2.57
CA MET A 267 -11.53 2.90 -2.52
C MET A 267 -10.13 3.36 -2.92
N CYS A 268 -9.08 2.73 -2.40
CA CYS A 268 -7.69 3.06 -2.74
C CYS A 268 -7.42 2.88 -4.23
N MET A 269 -7.92 1.80 -4.84
CA MET A 269 -7.76 1.56 -6.28
C MET A 269 -8.53 2.57 -7.13
N ILE A 270 -9.75 2.95 -6.72
CA ILE A 270 -10.53 3.99 -7.42
C ILE A 270 -9.80 5.33 -7.34
N TYR A 271 -9.28 5.70 -6.17
CA TYR A 271 -8.52 6.94 -6.02
C TYR A 271 -7.20 6.95 -6.79
N ALA A 272 -6.53 5.81 -6.92
CA ALA A 272 -5.27 5.73 -7.65
C ALA A 272 -5.46 5.79 -9.18
N ILE A 273 -6.41 5.03 -9.72
CA ILE A 273 -6.46 4.78 -11.17
C ILE A 273 -7.88 4.87 -11.76
N GLY A 274 -8.86 5.36 -11.01
CA GLY A 274 -10.21 5.61 -11.52
C GLY A 274 -10.24 6.66 -12.63
N ASP A 275 -9.33 7.64 -12.62
CA ASP A 275 -9.16 8.61 -13.72
C ASP A 275 -8.45 8.02 -14.94
N VAL A 276 -7.82 6.84 -14.82
CA VAL A 276 -7.21 6.11 -15.94
C VAL A 276 -8.27 5.30 -16.67
N SER A 277 -8.96 4.40 -15.96
CA SER A 277 -9.87 3.41 -16.57
C SER A 277 -11.36 3.65 -16.34
N GLY A 278 -11.72 4.53 -15.42
CA GLY A 278 -13.09 4.64 -14.86
C GLY A 278 -13.29 3.82 -13.58
N GLY A 279 -12.32 2.97 -13.21
CA GLY A 279 -12.32 2.23 -11.94
C GLY A 279 -13.47 1.24 -11.79
N HIS A 280 -13.77 0.46 -12.83
CA HIS A 280 -14.91 -0.46 -12.79
C HIS A 280 -14.63 -1.67 -11.90
N PHE A 281 -13.46 -2.28 -12.07
CA PHE A 281 -12.89 -3.42 -11.34
C PHE A 281 -13.79 -4.65 -11.16
N ASN A 282 -14.92 -4.70 -11.88
CA ASN A 282 -15.96 -5.68 -11.72
C ASN A 282 -16.78 -5.78 -13.03
N PRO A 283 -16.98 -6.99 -13.58
CA PRO A 283 -17.78 -7.19 -14.79
C PRO A 283 -19.19 -6.62 -14.69
N ALA A 284 -19.86 -6.74 -13.55
CA ALA A 284 -21.21 -6.22 -13.33
C ALA A 284 -21.24 -4.69 -13.37
N VAL A 285 -20.21 -4.02 -12.85
CA VAL A 285 -20.05 -2.56 -12.94
C VAL A 285 -19.80 -2.13 -14.38
N THR A 286 -18.94 -2.86 -15.10
CA THR A 286 -18.68 -2.60 -16.53
C THR A 286 -19.96 -2.74 -17.38
N ILE A 287 -20.72 -3.82 -17.16
CA ILE A 287 -21.96 -4.08 -17.88
C ILE A 287 -23.02 -3.02 -17.54
N SER A 288 -23.13 -2.62 -16.27
CA SER A 288 -24.10 -1.60 -15.87
C SER A 288 -23.79 -0.24 -16.48
N ILE A 289 -22.51 0.19 -16.49
CA ILE A 289 -22.07 1.44 -17.12
C ILE A 289 -22.34 1.42 -18.63
N TYR A 290 -22.01 0.32 -19.31
CA TYR A 290 -22.34 0.14 -20.72
C TYR A 290 -23.86 0.20 -20.97
N GLY A 291 -24.64 -0.48 -20.12
CA GLY A 291 -26.10 -0.55 -20.18
C GLY A 291 -26.81 0.80 -19.99
N THR A 292 -26.15 1.81 -19.40
CA THR A 292 -26.72 3.17 -19.32
C THR A 292 -26.91 3.83 -20.69
N MET A 293 -26.23 3.35 -21.74
CA MET A 293 -26.26 3.92 -23.10
C MET A 293 -25.85 5.41 -23.18
N ARG A 294 -25.11 5.91 -22.17
CA ARG A 294 -24.64 7.31 -22.10
C ARG A 294 -23.29 7.55 -22.80
N GLY A 295 -22.81 6.59 -23.58
CA GLY A 295 -21.50 6.67 -24.27
C GLY A 295 -20.30 6.73 -23.31
N LYS A 296 -20.41 6.17 -22.10
CA LYS A 296 -19.33 6.17 -21.09
C LYS A 296 -18.25 5.12 -21.35
N ILE A 297 -18.57 4.06 -22.09
CA ILE A 297 -17.63 3.04 -22.53
C ILE A 297 -18.12 2.45 -23.87
N GLU A 298 -17.19 2.21 -24.78
CA GLU A 298 -17.48 1.54 -26.06
C GLU A 298 -17.74 0.05 -25.83
N LYS A 299 -18.64 -0.57 -26.62
CA LYS A 299 -18.97 -2.01 -26.54
C LYS A 299 -17.73 -2.91 -26.55
N ARG A 300 -16.76 -2.63 -27.42
CA ARG A 300 -15.52 -3.41 -27.50
C ARG A 300 -14.71 -3.31 -26.22
N MET A 301 -14.54 -2.10 -25.70
CA MET A 301 -13.82 -1.85 -24.45
C MET A 301 -14.53 -2.48 -23.25
N ALA A 302 -15.87 -2.44 -23.19
CA ALA A 302 -16.64 -3.12 -22.16
C ALA A 302 -16.39 -4.64 -22.16
N GLY A 303 -16.36 -5.26 -23.35
CA GLY A 303 -16.01 -6.68 -23.49
C GLY A 303 -14.58 -7.00 -23.02
N LEU A 304 -13.61 -6.15 -23.35
CA LEU A 304 -12.21 -6.31 -22.92
C LEU A 304 -12.04 -6.10 -21.41
N TYR A 305 -12.76 -5.15 -20.82
CA TYR A 305 -12.80 -4.93 -19.37
C TYR A 305 -13.32 -6.17 -18.65
N VAL A 306 -14.45 -6.72 -19.08
CA VAL A 306 -15.00 -7.95 -18.50
C VAL A 306 -13.99 -9.09 -18.58
N ALA A 307 -13.35 -9.29 -19.74
CA ALA A 307 -12.37 -10.35 -19.92
C ALA A 307 -11.15 -10.19 -18.99
N VAL A 308 -10.58 -8.98 -18.89
CA VAL A 308 -9.39 -8.74 -18.06
C VAL A 308 -9.73 -8.81 -16.57
N GLN A 309 -10.90 -8.33 -16.16
CA GLN A 309 -11.38 -8.40 -14.78
C GLN A 309 -11.59 -9.85 -14.34
N LEU A 310 -12.18 -10.70 -15.19
CA LEU A 310 -12.33 -12.13 -14.90
C LEU A 310 -10.98 -12.83 -14.75
N ALA A 311 -10.05 -12.59 -15.67
CA ALA A 311 -8.70 -13.16 -15.61
C ALA A 311 -7.94 -12.69 -14.35
N ALA A 312 -7.97 -11.39 -14.05
CA ALA A 312 -7.35 -10.81 -12.86
C ALA A 312 -7.99 -11.32 -11.56
N GLY A 313 -9.31 -11.52 -11.55
CA GLY A 313 -10.02 -12.10 -10.41
C GLY A 313 -9.58 -13.54 -10.14
N VAL A 314 -9.45 -14.37 -11.19
CA VAL A 314 -8.89 -15.72 -11.06
C VAL A 314 -7.46 -15.69 -10.53
N MET A 315 -6.61 -14.80 -11.05
CA MET A 315 -5.23 -14.65 -10.57
C MET A 315 -5.14 -14.21 -9.11
N GLY A 316 -5.99 -13.25 -8.68
CA GLY A 316 -6.09 -12.85 -7.28
C GLY A 316 -6.55 -14.01 -6.40
N ALA A 317 -7.48 -14.83 -6.90
CA ALA A 317 -7.96 -16.00 -6.19
C ALA A 317 -6.91 -17.10 -6.01
N LEU A 318 -6.20 -17.42 -7.09
CA LEU A 318 -5.08 -18.36 -7.04
C LEU A 318 -3.99 -17.86 -6.10
N THR A 319 -3.74 -16.55 -6.06
CA THR A 319 -2.72 -15.96 -5.18
C THR A 319 -3.08 -16.11 -3.71
N TYR A 320 -4.30 -15.75 -3.28
CA TYR A 320 -4.68 -15.99 -1.88
C TYR A 320 -4.70 -17.48 -1.56
N ALA A 321 -5.12 -18.34 -2.49
CA ALA A 321 -5.15 -19.79 -2.26
C ALA A 321 -3.74 -20.34 -2.03
N VAL A 322 -2.76 -19.89 -2.82
CA VAL A 322 -1.35 -20.23 -2.64
C VAL A 322 -0.84 -19.74 -1.28
N ILE A 323 -1.08 -18.47 -0.93
CA ILE A 323 -0.71 -17.91 0.39
C ILE A 323 -1.30 -18.75 1.53
N MET A 324 -2.53 -19.21 1.38
CA MET A 324 -3.24 -20.00 2.38
C MET A 324 -2.96 -21.50 2.28
N GLY A 325 -1.88 -21.92 1.61
CA GLY A 325 -1.46 -23.33 1.57
C GLY A 325 -2.39 -24.25 0.77
N GLY A 326 -3.07 -23.70 -0.23
CA GLY A 326 -4.08 -24.40 -1.04
C GLY A 326 -5.49 -24.38 -0.44
N VAL A 327 -5.68 -23.77 0.73
CA VAL A 327 -7.01 -23.61 1.33
C VAL A 327 -7.81 -22.58 0.55
N THR A 328 -9.05 -22.96 0.23
CA THR A 328 -10.04 -22.14 -0.47
C THR A 328 -11.38 -22.24 0.24
N PHE A 329 -12.31 -21.35 -0.08
CA PHE A 329 -13.67 -21.37 0.46
C PHE A 329 -14.71 -21.43 -0.68
N PRO A 330 -15.79 -22.20 -0.53
CA PRO A 330 -16.91 -22.12 -1.45
C PRO A 330 -17.67 -20.81 -1.23
N ILE A 331 -18.19 -20.23 -2.30
CA ILE A 331 -19.19 -19.16 -2.19
C ILE A 331 -20.51 -19.84 -1.83
N GLY A 332 -20.86 -19.83 -0.55
CA GLY A 332 -22.13 -20.36 -0.03
C GLY A 332 -23.24 -19.29 -0.03
N PRO A 333 -24.53 -19.71 0.01
CA PRO A 333 -25.67 -18.83 0.26
C PRO A 333 -25.66 -18.24 1.69
#